data_AF-A0A2D0HPM3-F1
#
_entry.id   AF-A0A2D0HPM3-F1
#
_cell.length_a   1.000
_cell.length_b   1.000
_cell.length_c   1.000
_cell.angle_alpha   90.00
_cell.angle_beta   90.00
_cell.angle_gamma   90.00
#
_symmetry.space_group_name_H-M   'P 1'
#
loop_
_entity.id
_entity.type
_entity.pdbx_description
1 polymer ?
#
loop_
_entity_poly.entity_id
_entity_poly.type
_entity_poly.pdbx_seq_one_letter_code
_entity_poly.pdbx_strand_id
1 'polypeptide(L)'
;MWEAINEIVDLANCTLTVYIDDVTISGDRVPGELIGQVKKQFHRYGLRSNKKKEKHYIGKKSYEITGIIATNEGELKIPNRQHLKMYRCRQLLKLGIRYEKGKDIFKRLKGLKAQMQQIIKVNNSSIEI
;
A
#
# COMPACT_ATOMS: atom_id res chain seq x y z
N MET A 1 7.44 2.84 21.73
CA MET A 1 6.33 3.49 20.97
C MET A 1 5.37 2.48 20.40
N TRP A 2 5.82 1.55 19.54
CA TRP A 2 4.92 0.61 18.84
C TRP A 2 4.10 -0.28 19.76
N GLU A 3 4.70 -0.82 20.83
CA GLU A 3 3.99 -1.63 21.84
C GLU A 3 2.81 -0.85 22.45
N ALA A 4 3.05 0.39 22.90
CA ALA A 4 1.99 1.24 23.44
C ALA A 4 0.89 1.59 22.42
N ILE A 5 1.24 1.70 21.13
CA ILE A 5 0.24 1.89 20.06
C ILE A 5 -0.54 0.59 19.86
N ASN A 6 0.15 -0.56 19.89
CA ASN A 6 -0.47 -1.87 19.72
C ASN A 6 -1.46 -2.15 20.84
N GLU A 7 -1.11 -1.90 22.11
CA GLU A 7 -2.03 -2.01 23.24
C GLU A 7 -3.31 -1.18 23.05
N ILE A 8 -3.16 0.08 22.63
CA ILE A 8 -4.29 0.99 22.36
C ILE A 8 -5.19 0.44 21.25
N VAL A 9 -4.59 -0.14 20.20
CA VAL A 9 -5.31 -0.70 19.04
C VAL A 9 -6.00 -2.02 19.41
N ASP A 10 -5.33 -2.90 20.15
CA ASP A 10 -5.84 -4.19 20.60
C ASP A 10 -7.01 -4.00 21.58
N LEU A 11 -6.94 -3.03 22.50
CA LEU A 11 -8.04 -2.68 23.40
C LEU A 11 -9.32 -2.26 22.66
N ALA A 12 -9.19 -1.77 21.43
CA ALA A 12 -10.30 -1.40 20.56
C ALA A 12 -10.75 -2.55 19.62
N ASN A 13 -10.25 -3.78 19.83
CA ASN A 13 -10.45 -4.94 18.94
C ASN A 13 -10.10 -4.63 17.47
N CYS A 14 -9.07 -3.82 17.27
CA CYS A 14 -8.50 -3.52 15.97
C CYS A 14 -7.14 -4.21 15.81
N THR A 15 -6.62 -4.29 14.59
CA THR A 15 -5.31 -4.82 14.27
C THR A 15 -4.40 -3.70 13.79
N LEU A 16 -3.19 -3.65 14.33
CA LEU A 16 -2.13 -2.75 13.89
C LEU A 16 -1.18 -3.48 12.93
N THR A 17 -0.96 -2.91 11.74
CA THR A 17 0.08 -3.37 10.81
C THR A 17 1.03 -2.22 10.53
N VAL A 18 2.33 -2.46 10.70
CA VAL A 18 3.39 -1.45 10.50
C VAL A 18 4.39 -1.97 9.48
N TYR A 19 4.69 -1.14 8.48
CA TYR A 19 5.77 -1.36 7.52
C TYR A 19 6.63 -0.10 7.44
N ILE A 20 7.74 -0.07 8.18
CA ILE A 20 8.63 1.10 8.32
C ILE A 20 7.81 2.31 8.80
N ASP A 21 7.49 3.26 7.91
CA ASP A 21 6.75 4.49 8.23
C ASP A 21 5.25 4.38 7.90
N ASP A 22 4.84 3.36 7.14
CA ASP A 22 3.46 3.15 6.77
C ASP A 22 2.73 2.36 7.86
N VAL A 23 1.68 2.95 8.41
CA VAL A 23 0.85 2.37 9.48
C VAL A 23 -0.56 2.15 8.95
N THR A 24 -1.09 0.95 9.16
CA THR A 24 -2.47 0.59 8.86
C THR A 24 -3.16 0.09 10.12
N ILE A 25 -4.38 0.56 10.38
CA ILE A 25 -5.24 0.09 11.46
C ILE A 25 -6.53 -0.43 10.81
N SER A 26 -6.87 -1.68 11.09
CA SER A 26 -8.05 -2.35 10.53
C SER A 26 -8.88 -3.03 11.61
N GLY A 27 -10.16 -3.25 11.33
CA GLY A 27 -11.09 -3.93 12.23
C GLY A 27 -12.52 -3.71 11.74
N ASP A 28 -13.49 -4.43 12.30
CA ASP A 28 -14.91 -4.27 11.96
C ASP A 28 -15.39 -2.83 12.13
N ARG A 29 -14.85 -2.15 13.15
CA ARG A 29 -15.04 -0.73 13.39
C ARG A 29 -13.75 -0.14 13.95
N VAL A 30 -13.23 0.90 13.29
CA VAL A 30 -12.08 1.69 13.78
C VAL A 30 -12.60 3.02 14.34
N PRO A 31 -12.66 3.21 15.67
CA PRO A 31 -13.20 4.44 16.27
C PRO A 31 -12.33 5.66 15.95
N GLY A 32 -12.95 6.83 15.77
CA GLY A 32 -12.20 8.08 15.57
C GLY A 32 -11.32 8.46 16.76
N GLU A 33 -11.79 8.14 17.98
CA GLU A 33 -11.01 8.37 19.21
C GLU A 33 -9.72 7.57 19.23
N LEU A 34 -9.76 6.30 18.80
CA LEU A 34 -8.59 5.44 18.66
C LEU A 34 -7.52 6.11 17.80
N ILE A 35 -7.89 6.64 16.63
CA ILE A 35 -6.97 7.37 15.75
C ILE A 35 -6.37 8.60 16.47
N GLY A 36 -7.16 9.30 17.27
CA GLY A 36 -6.68 10.40 18.10
C GLY A 36 -5.63 9.97 19.13
N GLN A 37 -5.87 8.85 19.82
CA GLN A 37 -4.94 8.28 20.80
C GLN A 37 -3.62 7.83 20.14
N VAL A 38 -3.69 7.15 18.99
CA VAL A 38 -2.50 6.77 18.22
C VAL A 38 -1.72 8.00 17.76
N LYS A 39 -2.40 9.04 17.25
CA LYS A 39 -1.74 10.29 16.86
C LYS A 39 -1.07 10.98 18.06
N LYS A 40 -1.66 10.94 19.25
CA LYS A 40 -1.02 11.45 20.47
C LYS A 40 0.27 10.69 20.77
N GLN A 41 0.30 9.37 20.57
CA GLN A 41 1.55 8.61 20.71
C GLN A 41 2.62 9.06 19.72
N PHE A 42 2.30 9.25 18.44
CA PHE A 42 3.28 9.80 17.49
C PHE A 42 3.85 11.15 17.96
N HIS A 43 2.98 12.06 18.42
CA HIS A 43 3.42 13.38 18.88
C HIS A 43 4.34 13.32 20.10
N ARG A 44 4.15 12.36 21.02
CA ARG A 44 5.04 12.17 22.18
C ARG A 44 6.48 11.87 21.79
N TYR A 45 6.69 11.25 20.63
CA TYR A 45 8.00 10.92 20.09
C TYR A 45 8.47 11.92 19.01
N GLY A 46 7.83 13.10 18.91
CA GLY A 46 8.18 14.12 17.93
C GLY A 46 7.77 13.80 16.49
N LEU A 47 6.96 12.76 16.29
CA LEU A 47 6.48 12.32 14.97
C LEU A 47 5.11 12.92 14.65
N ARG A 48 4.83 13.08 13.35
CA ARG A 48 3.53 13.55 12.85
C ARG A 48 3.09 12.72 11.66
N SER A 49 1.82 12.37 11.64
CA SER A 49 1.21 11.75 10.49
C SER A 49 1.01 12.76 9.36
N ASN A 50 1.21 12.32 8.11
CA ASN A 50 1.02 13.18 6.95
C ASN A 50 -0.46 13.18 6.54
N LYS A 51 -1.20 14.22 6.94
CA LYS A 51 -2.64 14.39 6.65
C LYS A 51 -3.00 14.22 5.17
N LYS A 52 -2.12 14.58 4.22
CA LYS A 52 -2.37 14.42 2.77
C LYS A 52 -2.30 12.96 2.31
N LYS A 53 -1.62 12.11 3.07
CA LYS A 53 -1.43 10.68 2.78
C LYS A 53 -2.32 9.78 3.63
N GLU A 54 -2.94 10.31 4.70
CA GLU A 54 -3.92 9.58 5.50
C GLU A 54 -5.14 9.24 4.64
N LYS A 55 -5.59 7.99 4.72
CA LYS A 55 -6.77 7.49 4.01
C LYS A 55 -7.65 6.71 4.98
N HIS A 56 -8.96 6.92 4.88
CA HIS A 56 -9.96 6.18 5.64
C HIS A 56 -10.83 5.40 4.66
N TYR A 57 -10.93 4.09 4.88
CA TYR A 57 -11.73 3.19 4.07
C TYR A 57 -12.87 2.65 4.92
N ILE A 58 -14.11 2.72 4.40
CA ILE A 58 -15.31 2.27 5.10
C ILE A 58 -16.07 1.30 4.19
N GLY A 59 -16.51 0.19 4.77
CA GLY A 59 -17.27 -0.86 4.11
C GLY A 59 -16.41 -1.81 3.26
N LYS A 60 -17.07 -2.65 2.45
CA LYS A 60 -16.44 -3.66 1.59
C LYS A 60 -15.86 -3.05 0.30
N LYS A 61 -15.04 -2.00 0.41
CA LYS A 61 -14.35 -1.39 -0.74
C LYS A 61 -12.92 -1.89 -0.79
N SER A 62 -12.34 -1.95 -1.99
CA SER A 62 -10.90 -2.16 -2.12
C SER A 62 -10.13 -0.98 -1.52
N TYR A 63 -9.01 -1.26 -0.87
CA TYR A 63 -8.19 -0.27 -0.20
C TYR A 63 -6.74 -0.36 -0.65
N GLU A 64 -6.05 0.77 -0.62
CA GLU A 64 -4.66 0.84 -1.01
C GLU A 64 -3.76 0.86 0.22
N ILE A 65 -2.95 -0.19 0.39
CA ILE A 65 -1.98 -0.34 1.48
C ILE A 65 -0.59 -0.45 0.86
N THR A 66 0.37 0.36 1.32
CA THR A 66 1.78 0.33 0.89
C THR A 66 2.00 0.30 -0.64
N GLY A 67 1.07 0.87 -1.41
CA GLY A 67 1.14 0.92 -2.88
C GLY A 67 0.60 -0.29 -3.63
N ILE A 68 -0.11 -1.20 -2.94
CA ILE A 68 -0.86 -2.33 -3.47
C ILE A 68 -2.35 -2.11 -3.18
N ILE A 69 -3.23 -2.62 -4.04
CA ILE A 69 -4.68 -2.64 -3.80
C ILE A 69 -5.05 -4.00 -3.21
N ALA A 70 -5.63 -4.03 -2.02
CA ALA A 70 -6.27 -5.21 -1.48
C ALA A 70 -7.77 -5.12 -1.76
N THR A 71 -8.34 -6.15 -2.37
CA THR A 71 -9.76 -6.22 -2.68
C THR A 71 -10.54 -6.87 -1.54
N ASN A 72 -11.85 -6.65 -1.53
CA ASN A 72 -12.77 -7.25 -0.57
C ASN A 72 -12.93 -8.77 -0.76
N GLU A 73 -12.50 -9.31 -1.91
CA GLU A 73 -12.44 -10.74 -2.20
C GLU A 73 -11.13 -11.40 -1.72
N GLY A 74 -10.22 -10.64 -1.10
CA GLY A 74 -8.93 -11.15 -0.63
C GLY A 74 -7.82 -11.16 -1.69
N GLU A 75 -8.08 -10.62 -2.89
CA GLU A 75 -7.08 -10.53 -3.95
C GLU A 75 -6.19 -9.29 -3.77
N LEU A 76 -4.93 -9.41 -4.16
CA LEU A 76 -4.03 -8.27 -4.32
C LEU A 76 -3.96 -7.83 -5.78
N LYS A 77 -4.00 -6.52 -6.03
CA LYS A 77 -3.93 -5.90 -7.36
C LYS A 77 -2.93 -4.75 -7.39
N ILE A 78 -2.36 -4.47 -8.57
CA ILE A 78 -1.57 -3.25 -8.76
C ILE A 78 -2.50 -2.04 -8.96
N PRO A 79 -2.17 -0.86 -8.43
CA PRO A 79 -2.94 0.35 -8.70
C PRO A 79 -2.97 0.73 -10.19
N ASN A 80 -4.08 1.30 -10.67
CA ASN A 80 -4.24 1.76 -12.06
C ASN A 80 -3.11 2.69 -12.54
N ARG A 81 -2.54 3.51 -11.65
CA ARG A 81 -1.37 4.36 -11.98
C ARG A 81 -0.15 3.55 -12.41
N GLN A 82 0.04 2.33 -11.90
CA GLN A 82 1.14 1.44 -12.31
C GLN A 82 0.85 0.85 -13.70
N HIS A 83 -0.40 0.45 -13.98
CA HIS A 83 -0.81 0.05 -15.33
C HIS A 83 -0.56 1.16 -16.35
N LEU A 84 -0.95 2.40 -16.04
CA LEU A 84 -0.71 3.55 -16.90
C LEU A 84 0.79 3.80 -17.13
N LYS A 85 1.63 3.70 -16.09
CA LYS A 85 3.09 3.81 -16.24
C LYS A 85 3.65 2.72 -17.15
N MET A 86 3.21 1.47 -17.00
CA MET A 86 3.62 0.37 -17.87
C MET A 86 3.22 0.63 -19.33
N TYR A 87 1.98 1.06 -19.56
CA TYR A 87 1.49 1.44 -20.88
C TYR A 87 2.37 2.52 -21.51
N ARG A 88 2.64 3.62 -20.78
CA ARG A 88 3.50 4.71 -21.24
C ARG A 88 4.92 4.24 -21.56
N CYS A 89 5.53 3.40 -20.72
CA CYS A 89 6.86 2.85 -20.99
C CYS A 89 6.87 2.03 -22.30
N ARG A 90 5.82 1.23 -22.55
CA ARG A 90 5.70 0.47 -23.81
C ARG A 90 5.57 1.39 -25.02
N GLN A 91 4.75 2.45 -24.94
CA GLN A 91 4.60 3.41 -26.02
C GLN A 91 5.92 4.14 -26.34
N LEU A 92 6.61 4.59 -25.30
CA LEU A 92 7.90 5.26 -25.43
C LEU A 92 8.97 4.35 -26.08
N LEU A 93 9.00 3.06 -25.75
CA LEU A 93 9.91 2.12 -26.40
C LEU A 93 9.56 1.87 -27.88
N LYS A 94 8.26 1.86 -28.23
CA LYS A 94 7.81 1.72 -29.62
C LYS A 94 8.19 2.92 -30.50
N LEU A 95 8.20 4.13 -29.93
CA LEU A 95 8.50 5.37 -30.65
C LEU A 95 10.00 5.55 -30.99
N GLY A 96 10.86 4.57 -30.70
CA GLY A 96 12.26 4.60 -31.13
C GLY A 96 13.09 5.70 -30.46
N ILE A 97 12.90 5.91 -29.15
CA ILE A 97 13.68 6.90 -28.37
C ILE A 97 15.18 6.56 -28.39
N ARG A 98 16.04 7.59 -28.40
CA ARG A 98 17.52 7.47 -28.28
C ARG A 98 17.93 6.35 -27.33
N TYR A 99 18.90 5.55 -27.77
CA TYR A 99 19.34 4.29 -27.14
C TYR A 99 19.54 4.37 -25.61
N GLU A 100 20.19 5.42 -25.10
CA GLU A 100 20.42 5.59 -23.66
C GLU A 100 19.13 5.76 -22.85
N LYS A 101 18.22 6.63 -23.29
CA LYS A 101 16.90 6.79 -22.67
C LYS A 101 16.04 5.53 -22.83
N GLY A 102 16.22 4.78 -23.92
CA GLY A 102 15.58 3.48 -24.15
C GLY A 102 15.95 2.45 -23.07
N LYS A 103 17.22 2.38 -22.66
CA LYS A 103 17.68 1.46 -21.60
C LYS A 103 16.99 1.72 -20.26
N ASP A 104 16.87 2.98 -19.84
CA ASP A 104 16.25 3.32 -18.57
C ASP A 104 14.75 3.03 -18.56
N ILE A 105 14.06 3.34 -19.67
CA ILE A 105 12.64 3.02 -19.83
C ILE A 105 12.44 1.50 -19.81
N PHE A 106 13.33 0.73 -20.43
CA PHE A 106 13.27 -0.73 -20.39
C PHE A 106 13.49 -1.29 -18.98
N LYS A 107 14.50 -0.79 -18.24
CA LYS A 107 14.71 -1.15 -16.82
C LYS A 107 13.47 -0.86 -15.97
N ARG A 108 12.86 0.31 -16.15
CA ARG A 108 11.64 0.70 -15.45
C ARG A 108 10.47 -0.24 -15.77
N LEU A 109 10.27 -0.58 -17.04
CA LEU A 109 9.24 -1.53 -17.46
C LEU A 109 9.49 -2.92 -16.85
N LYS A 110 10.75 -3.37 -16.81
CA LYS A 110 11.14 -4.65 -16.18
C LYS A 110 10.79 -4.64 -14.69
N GLY A 111 11.12 -3.59 -13.96
CA GLY A 111 10.76 -3.45 -12.54
C GLY A 111 9.26 -3.48 -12.29
N LEU A 112 8.47 -2.75 -13.08
CA LEU A 112 7.00 -2.76 -12.98
C LEU A 112 6.40 -4.14 -13.26
N LYS A 113 6.94 -4.88 -14.25
CA LYS A 113 6.54 -6.26 -14.53
C LYS A 113 6.89 -7.20 -13.37
N ALA A 114 8.08 -7.06 -12.78
CA ALA A 114 8.50 -7.89 -11.65
C ALA A 114 7.56 -7.72 -10.45
N GLN A 115 7.19 -6.47 -10.12
CA GLN A 115 6.19 -6.20 -9.08
C GLN A 115 4.85 -6.89 -9.37
N MET A 116 4.36 -6.80 -10.61
CA MET A 116 3.11 -7.45 -11.01
C MET A 116 3.17 -8.97 -10.86
N GLN A 117 4.31 -9.59 -11.23
CA GLN A 117 4.50 -11.04 -11.08
C GLN A 117 4.54 -11.49 -9.62
N GLN A 118 5.11 -10.69 -8.72
CA GLN A 118 5.08 -10.97 -7.29
C GLN A 118 3.64 -11.03 -6.75
N ILE A 119 2.80 -10.08 -7.18
CA ILE A 119 1.38 -10.03 -6.77
C ILE A 119 0.62 -11.24 -7.31
N ILE A 120 0.81 -11.60 -8.58
CA ILE A 120 0.18 -12.79 -9.17
C ILE A 120 0.59 -14.06 -8.40
N LYS A 121 1.89 -14.19 -8.07
CA LYS A 121 2.38 -15.33 -7.31
C LYS A 121 1.71 -15.44 -5.94
N VAL A 122 1.61 -14.33 -5.20
CA VAL A 122 0.96 -14.31 -3.89
C VAL A 122 -0.51 -14.73 -4.00
N ASN A 123 -1.27 -14.16 -4.94
CA ASN A 123 -2.69 -14.52 -5.12
C ASN A 123 -2.87 -16.01 -5.43
N ASN A 124 -1.98 -16.60 -6.23
CA ASN A 124 -2.05 -18.03 -6.58
C ASN A 124 -1.67 -18.93 -5.40
N SER A 125 -0.75 -18.51 -4.52
CA SER A 125 -0.35 -19.26 -3.33
C SER A 125 -1.36 -19.16 -2.18
N SER A 126 -2.16 -18.10 -2.12
CA SER A 126 -3.19 -17.90 -1.09
C SER A 126 -4.46 -18.76 -1.30
N ILE A 127 -4.50 -19.61 -2.34
CA ILE A 127 -5.60 -20.55 -2.63
C ILE A 127 -5.37 -21.92 -1.93
N GLU A 128 -4.19 -22.15 -1.33
CA GLU A 128 -3.88 -23.37 -0.58
C GLU A 128 -3.98 -23.15 0.95
N ILE A 129 -5.19 -22.89 1.47
CA ILE A 129 -5.53 -23.05 2.90
C ILE A 129 -6.94 -23.61 3.01
#